data_AF-A0A924GWK1-F1
#
_entry.id   AF-A0A924GWK1-F1
#
_cell.length_a   1.000
_cell.length_b   1.000
_cell.length_c   1.000
_cell.angle_alpha   90.00
_cell.angle_beta   90.00
_cell.angle_gamma   90.00
#
_symmetry.space_group_name_H-M   'P 1'
#
loop_
_entity.id
_entity.type
_entity.pdbx_description
1 polymer ?
#
loop_
_entity_poly.entity_id
_entity_poly.type
_entity_poly.pdbx_seq_one_letter_code
_entity_poly.pdbx_strand_id
1 'polypeptide(L)'
;VELIEHKAGRFIADIQFRVAKKQQESLPLRHPPVPVDLSQVVRATVVGIRSEDAEALILAHGNDAMTAGLDALHKRIASEFPEPLRDPYRYLRALLESNSASAAKKAEEKLAEPPANNSAVAAAALEGWTAEWVRRRRALVVAEFEALSIDAQAEWVERLRTHLIERGAHPSIRKRLDSHGWKHQLVAGELIRFFKGADWDKPSPQELLAIAAQRGGR
;
A
#
# COMPACT_ATOMS: atom_id res chain seq x y z
N VAL A 1 4.92 -29.21 -0.90
CA VAL A 1 4.27 -29.74 0.33
C VAL A 1 5.36 -29.89 1.36
N GLU A 2 5.17 -29.35 2.55
CA GLU A 2 6.16 -29.36 3.63
C GLU A 2 5.60 -30.09 4.85
N LEU A 3 6.43 -30.90 5.51
CA LEU A 3 6.08 -31.66 6.71
C LEU A 3 6.34 -30.82 7.95
N ILE A 4 5.34 -30.71 8.82
CA ILE A 4 5.47 -30.06 10.12
C ILE A 4 5.23 -31.12 11.19
N GLU A 5 6.28 -31.48 11.92
CA GLU A 5 6.23 -32.44 13.02
C GLU A 5 6.10 -31.71 14.35
N HIS A 6 5.05 -32.03 15.11
CA HIS A 6 4.89 -31.52 16.48
C HIS A 6 5.28 -32.61 17.47
N LYS A 7 6.37 -32.37 18.21
CA LYS A 7 6.93 -33.30 19.20
C LYS A 7 6.53 -32.90 20.62
N ALA A 8 6.07 -33.87 21.41
CA ALA A 8 5.84 -33.71 22.84
C ALA A 8 6.76 -34.69 23.60
N GLY A 9 7.85 -34.17 24.16
CA GLY A 9 8.89 -35.00 24.77
C GLY A 9 9.65 -35.82 23.71
N ARG A 10 9.84 -37.12 23.95
CA ARG A 10 10.64 -38.00 23.08
C ARG A 10 9.84 -38.69 21.95
N PHE A 11 8.56 -38.36 21.80
CA PHE A 11 7.67 -38.92 20.79
C PHE A 11 7.00 -37.82 19.95
N ILE A 12 6.75 -38.10 18.68
CA ILE A 12 5.99 -37.23 17.78
C ILE A 12 4.50 -37.45 18.10
N ALA A 13 3.83 -36.39 18.53
CA ALA A 13 2.42 -36.46 18.92
C ALA A 13 1.50 -36.26 17.71
N ASP A 14 1.87 -35.37 16.78
CA ASP A 14 1.09 -35.10 15.57
C ASP A 14 1.97 -34.75 14.38
N ILE A 15 1.50 -35.17 13.19
CA ILE A 15 2.12 -34.88 11.90
C ILE A 15 1.13 -34.08 11.06
N GLN A 16 1.55 -32.91 10.57
CA GLN A 16 0.75 -32.07 9.69
C GLN A 16 1.50 -31.76 8.38
N PHE A 17 0.75 -31.59 7.29
CA PHE A 17 1.31 -31.26 5.98
C PHE A 17 0.82 -29.89 5.55
N ARG A 18 1.76 -28.98 5.26
CA ARG A 18 1.46 -27.71 4.62
C ARG A 18 1.49 -27.89 3.10
N VAL A 19 0.32 -27.90 2.49
CA VAL A 19 0.16 -27.99 1.03
C VAL A 19 -0.06 -26.59 0.46
N ALA A 20 0.95 -26.06 -0.22
CA ALA A 20 0.80 -24.89 -1.08
C ALA A 20 0.72 -25.35 -2.54
N LYS A 21 -0.20 -24.77 -3.32
CA LYS A 21 -0.19 -24.94 -4.78
C LYS A 21 1.08 -24.26 -5.32
N LYS A 22 1.87 -25.00 -6.10
CA LYS A 22 3.00 -24.43 -6.84
C LYS A 22 2.42 -23.32 -7.72
N GLN A 23 2.87 -22.08 -7.55
CA GLN A 23 2.52 -21.01 -8.47
C GLN A 23 3.09 -21.42 -9.83
N GLN A 24 2.19 -21.82 -10.72
CA GLN A 24 2.51 -22.01 -12.12
C GLN A 24 2.76 -20.61 -12.66
N GLU A 25 3.99 -20.34 -13.12
CA GLU A 25 4.27 -19.12 -13.86
C GLU A 25 3.27 -19.08 -15.02
N SER A 26 2.34 -18.13 -14.95
CA SER A 26 1.52 -17.79 -16.10
C SER A 26 2.51 -17.42 -17.21
N LEU A 27 2.53 -18.16 -18.32
CA LEU A 27 3.08 -17.58 -19.55
C LEU A 27 2.37 -16.23 -19.72
N PRO A 28 3.08 -15.11 -19.66
CA PRO A 28 2.43 -13.83 -19.81
C PRO A 28 1.96 -13.78 -21.27
N LEU A 29 0.66 -13.98 -21.48
CA LEU A 29 0.01 -13.36 -22.62
C LEU A 29 0.29 -11.87 -22.41
N ARG A 30 1.20 -11.30 -23.22
CA ARG A 30 1.67 -9.91 -23.09
C ARG A 30 0.50 -8.92 -23.06
N HIS A 31 -0.65 -9.32 -23.61
CA HIS A 31 -1.91 -8.60 -23.51
C HIS A 31 -3.08 -9.57 -23.22
N PRO A 32 -4.08 -9.16 -22.40
CA PRO A 32 -5.35 -9.88 -22.31
C PRO A 32 -6.01 -9.93 -23.71
N PRO A 33 -6.83 -10.95 -24.03
CA PRO A 33 -7.52 -11.02 -25.31
C PRO A 33 -8.54 -9.88 -25.40
N VAL A 34 -8.11 -8.74 -25.96
CA VAL A 34 -8.98 -7.60 -26.26
C VAL A 34 -9.69 -7.87 -27.58
N PRO A 35 -11.00 -7.58 -27.70
CA PRO A 35 -11.69 -7.63 -28.98
C PRO A 35 -10.93 -6.81 -30.04
N VAL A 36 -10.79 -7.39 -31.24
CA VAL A 36 -10.14 -6.71 -32.37
C VAL A 36 -11.02 -5.54 -32.81
N ASP A 37 -10.45 -4.34 -32.87
CA ASP A 37 -11.14 -3.17 -33.41
C ASP A 37 -11.13 -3.21 -34.95
N LEU A 38 -12.30 -3.54 -35.53
CA LEU A 38 -12.49 -3.62 -36.98
C LEU A 38 -12.20 -2.30 -37.70
N SER A 39 -12.32 -1.15 -37.03
CA SER A 39 -11.97 0.14 -37.64
C SER A 39 -10.47 0.24 -37.93
N GLN A 40 -9.63 -0.38 -37.10
CA GLN A 40 -8.17 -0.42 -37.29
C GLN A 40 -7.79 -1.35 -38.44
N VAL A 41 -8.50 -2.48 -38.57
CA VAL A 41 -8.35 -3.40 -39.71
C VAL A 41 -8.68 -2.68 -41.02
N VAL A 42 -9.81 -1.96 -41.07
CA VAL A 42 -10.20 -1.16 -42.25
C VAL A 42 -9.13 -0.11 -42.57
N ARG A 43 -8.64 0.63 -41.58
CA ARG A 43 -7.55 1.62 -41.79
C ARG A 43 -6.27 0.99 -42.33
N ALA A 44 -5.91 -0.20 -41.86
CA ALA A 44 -4.74 -0.93 -42.35
C ALA A 44 -4.92 -1.39 -43.82
N THR A 45 -6.13 -1.81 -44.20
CA THR A 45 -6.43 -2.22 -45.58
C THR A 45 -6.34 -1.08 -46.59
N VAL A 46 -6.73 0.14 -46.20
CA VAL A 46 -6.61 1.34 -47.05
C VAL A 46 -5.17 1.62 -47.46
N VAL A 47 -4.20 1.28 -46.60
CA VAL A 47 -2.76 1.43 -46.87
C VAL A 47 -2.09 0.17 -47.42
N GLY A 48 -2.90 -0.83 -47.84
CA GLY A 48 -2.42 -2.03 -48.54
C GLY A 48 -2.04 -3.21 -47.64
N ILE A 49 -2.42 -3.20 -46.36
CA ILE A 49 -2.17 -4.32 -45.44
C ILE A 49 -3.36 -5.29 -45.48
N ARG A 50 -3.12 -6.61 -45.58
CA ARG A 50 -4.20 -7.60 -45.60
C ARG A 50 -4.92 -7.63 -44.26
N SER A 51 -6.23 -7.88 -44.28
CA SER A 51 -7.04 -7.93 -43.06
C SER A 51 -6.51 -8.96 -42.05
N GLU A 52 -6.15 -10.15 -42.52
CA GLU A 52 -5.58 -11.22 -41.67
C GLU A 52 -4.28 -10.81 -40.97
N ASP A 53 -3.42 -10.06 -41.67
CA ASP A 53 -2.15 -9.56 -41.15
C ASP A 53 -2.37 -8.45 -40.13
N ALA A 54 -3.36 -7.58 -40.36
CA ALA A 54 -3.74 -6.52 -39.43
C ALA A 54 -4.35 -7.10 -38.14
N GLU A 55 -5.24 -8.09 -38.25
CA GLU A 55 -5.81 -8.82 -37.11
C GLU A 55 -4.71 -9.51 -36.29
N ALA A 56 -3.75 -10.17 -36.94
CA ALA A 56 -2.62 -10.81 -36.27
C ALA A 56 -1.75 -9.79 -35.50
N LEU A 57 -1.49 -8.61 -36.07
CA LEU A 57 -0.75 -7.54 -35.41
C LEU A 57 -1.50 -6.96 -34.20
N ILE A 58 -2.83 -6.79 -34.30
CA ILE A 58 -3.69 -6.33 -33.19
C ILE A 58 -3.68 -7.34 -32.05
N LEU A 59 -3.79 -8.63 -32.36
CA LEU A 59 -3.73 -9.69 -31.35
C LEU A 59 -2.36 -9.77 -30.66
N ALA A 60 -1.27 -9.52 -31.40
CA ALA A 60 0.08 -9.59 -30.87
C ALA A 60 0.50 -8.37 -30.03
N HIS A 61 0.07 -7.16 -30.41
CA HIS A 61 0.57 -5.91 -29.82
C HIS A 61 -0.53 -5.05 -29.15
N GLY A 62 -1.80 -5.40 -29.31
CA GLY A 62 -2.95 -4.69 -28.76
C GLY A 62 -3.43 -3.50 -29.60
N ASN A 63 -4.68 -3.09 -29.35
CA ASN A 63 -5.35 -2.01 -30.09
C ASN A 63 -4.68 -0.64 -29.94
N ASP A 64 -4.09 -0.34 -28.77
CA ASP A 64 -3.45 0.97 -28.51
C ASP A 64 -2.16 1.13 -29.33
N ALA A 65 -1.33 0.08 -29.34
CA ALA A 65 -0.10 0.07 -30.13
C ALA A 65 -0.41 0.13 -31.63
N MET A 66 -1.44 -0.60 -32.07
CA MET A 66 -1.91 -0.58 -33.46
C MET A 66 -2.38 0.83 -33.87
N THR A 67 -3.14 1.52 -33.03
CA THR A 67 -3.59 2.90 -33.30
C THR A 67 -2.41 3.83 -33.52
N ALA A 68 -1.45 3.84 -32.58
CA ALA A 68 -0.27 4.69 -32.66
C ALA A 68 0.63 4.33 -33.87
N GLY A 69 0.77 3.03 -34.16
CA GLY A 69 1.51 2.54 -35.32
C GLY A 69 0.89 2.98 -36.65
N LEU A 70 -0.44 2.89 -36.78
CA LEU A 70 -1.16 3.35 -37.97
C LEU A 70 -1.07 4.87 -38.15
N ASP A 71 -1.10 5.67 -37.07
CA ASP A 71 -0.93 7.12 -37.16
C ASP A 71 0.47 7.50 -37.65
N ALA A 72 1.51 6.82 -37.13
CA ALA A 72 2.89 7.01 -37.58
C ALA A 72 3.09 6.56 -39.03
N LEU A 73 2.46 5.44 -39.43
CA LEU A 73 2.47 4.96 -40.81
C LEU A 73 1.83 5.97 -41.76
N HIS A 74 0.64 6.51 -41.43
CA HIS A 74 0.00 7.54 -42.25
C HIS A 74 0.85 8.81 -42.38
N LYS A 75 1.49 9.26 -41.30
CA LYS A 75 2.42 10.40 -41.35
C LYS A 75 3.62 10.11 -42.24
N ARG A 76 4.14 8.88 -42.22
CA ARG A 76 5.25 8.47 -43.10
C ARG A 76 4.82 8.38 -44.56
N ILE A 77 3.63 7.84 -44.85
CA ILE A 77 3.09 7.80 -46.21
C ILE A 77 2.86 9.22 -46.74
N ALA A 78 2.43 10.15 -45.88
CA ALA A 78 2.29 11.56 -46.22
C ALA A 78 3.62 12.31 -46.42
N SER A 79 4.76 11.69 -46.09
CA SER A 79 6.09 12.30 -46.18
C SER A 79 6.96 11.53 -47.19
N GLU A 80 7.18 12.12 -48.38
CA GLU A 80 7.94 11.48 -49.46
C GLU A 80 9.47 11.45 -49.24
N PHE A 81 9.98 12.13 -48.21
CA PHE A 81 11.42 12.26 -47.94
C PHE A 81 11.83 11.45 -46.69
N PRO A 82 12.95 10.71 -46.67
CA PRO A 82 14.02 10.63 -47.69
C PRO A 82 13.88 9.50 -48.73
N GLU A 83 13.03 8.49 -48.50
CA GLU A 83 12.75 7.42 -49.49
C GLU A 83 11.27 6.97 -49.36
N PRO A 84 10.54 6.82 -50.48
CA PRO A 84 9.16 6.35 -50.50
C PRO A 84 9.01 5.00 -49.80
N LEU A 85 7.95 4.86 -49.00
CA LEU A 85 7.72 3.64 -48.25
C LEU A 85 7.29 2.49 -49.17
N ARG A 86 8.19 1.53 -49.39
CA ARG A 86 7.97 0.38 -50.28
C ARG A 86 7.07 -0.71 -49.68
N ASP A 87 7.08 -0.88 -48.36
CA ASP A 87 6.34 -1.95 -47.67
C ASP A 87 5.71 -1.42 -46.36
N PRO A 88 4.43 -1.02 -46.41
CA PRO A 88 3.67 -0.53 -45.25
C PRO A 88 3.56 -1.55 -44.11
N TYR A 89 3.43 -2.84 -44.43
CA TYR A 89 3.29 -3.91 -43.44
C TYR A 89 4.58 -4.09 -42.64
N ARG A 90 5.73 -4.19 -43.34
CA ARG A 90 7.04 -4.35 -42.68
C ARG A 90 7.36 -3.16 -41.78
N TYR A 91 7.01 -1.96 -42.21
CA TYR A 91 7.23 -0.75 -41.41
C TYR A 91 6.34 -0.70 -40.18
N LEU A 92 5.04 -1.03 -40.33
CA LEU A 92 4.10 -1.09 -39.21
C LEU A 92 4.56 -2.13 -38.17
N ARG A 93 4.97 -3.32 -38.61
CA ARG A 93 5.49 -4.37 -37.72
C ARG A 93 6.72 -3.90 -36.94
N ALA A 94 7.66 -3.21 -37.59
CA ALA A 94 8.85 -2.67 -36.92
C ALA A 94 8.50 -1.59 -35.88
N LEU A 95 7.53 -0.73 -36.18
CA LEU A 95 7.02 0.27 -35.24
C LEU A 95 6.36 -0.37 -34.02
N LEU A 96 5.53 -1.40 -34.24
CA LEU A 96 4.86 -2.12 -33.17
C LEU A 96 5.85 -2.85 -32.27
N GLU A 97 6.88 -3.49 -32.83
CA GLU A 97 7.93 -4.14 -32.05
C GLU A 97 8.70 -3.11 -31.18
N SER A 98 9.13 -1.99 -31.76
CA SER A 98 9.83 -0.91 -31.04
C SER A 98 8.98 -0.28 -29.93
N ASN A 99 7.70 -0.03 -30.21
CA ASN A 99 6.76 0.52 -29.25
C ASN A 99 6.46 -0.50 -28.14
N SER A 100 6.35 -1.79 -28.46
CA SER A 100 6.13 -2.85 -27.47
C SER A 100 7.33 -3.05 -26.56
N ALA A 101 8.56 -2.96 -27.09
CA ALA A 101 9.79 -2.96 -26.30
C ALA A 101 9.89 -1.72 -25.38
N SER A 102 9.48 -0.55 -25.87
CA SER A 102 9.44 0.68 -25.08
C SER A 102 8.34 0.65 -24.01
N ALA A 103 7.19 0.09 -24.33
CA ALA A 103 6.08 -0.12 -23.40
C ALA A 103 6.42 -1.17 -22.34
N ALA A 104 7.14 -2.24 -22.69
CA ALA A 104 7.64 -3.23 -21.75
C ALA A 104 8.64 -2.61 -20.77
N LYS A 105 9.62 -1.82 -21.25
CA LYS A 105 10.52 -1.06 -20.38
C LYS A 105 9.76 -0.11 -19.45
N LYS A 106 8.78 0.62 -19.98
CA LYS A 106 7.97 1.56 -19.21
C LYS A 106 7.03 0.86 -18.22
N ALA A 107 6.58 -0.36 -18.52
CA ALA A 107 5.78 -1.20 -17.64
C ALA A 107 6.63 -1.81 -16.52
N GLU A 108 7.86 -2.23 -16.81
CA GLU A 108 8.84 -2.67 -15.81
C GLU A 108 9.21 -1.53 -14.85
N GLU A 109 9.38 -0.31 -15.37
CA GLU A 109 9.61 0.91 -14.57
C GLU A 109 8.38 1.25 -13.71
N LYS A 110 7.17 1.09 -14.25
CA LYS A 110 5.89 1.33 -13.54
C LYS A 110 5.52 0.24 -12.54
N LEU A 111 6.06 -0.98 -12.68
CA LEU A 111 5.92 -2.07 -11.70
C LEU A 111 6.92 -1.94 -10.53
N ALA A 112 8.01 -1.19 -10.74
CA ALA A 112 8.98 -0.86 -9.70
C ALA A 112 8.57 0.36 -8.85
N GLU A 113 7.62 1.18 -9.31
CA GLU A 113 7.01 2.26 -8.53
C GLU A 113 5.72 1.79 -7.84
N PRO A 114 5.65 1.78 -6.49
CA PRO A 114 4.36 1.66 -5.83
C PRO A 114 3.50 2.88 -6.20
N PRO A 115 2.16 2.74 -6.29
CA PRO A 115 1.28 3.89 -6.51
C PRO A 115 1.33 4.80 -5.27
N ALA A 116 2.25 5.76 -5.29
CA ALA A 116 2.57 6.68 -4.19
C ALA A 116 1.33 7.45 -3.68
N ASN A 117 0.33 7.64 -4.54
CA ASN A 117 -0.88 8.40 -4.19
C ASN A 117 -1.84 7.62 -3.27
N ASN A 118 -1.86 6.28 -3.33
CA ASN A 118 -2.75 5.49 -2.46
C ASN A 118 -2.08 5.15 -1.12
N SER A 119 -0.75 4.98 -1.10
CA SER A 119 -0.02 4.68 0.13
C SER A 119 0.09 5.89 1.06
N ALA A 120 0.31 7.10 0.51
CA ALA A 120 0.38 8.32 1.32
C ALA A 120 -0.97 8.67 1.96
N VAL A 121 -2.08 8.51 1.23
CA VAL A 121 -3.43 8.75 1.75
C VAL A 121 -3.80 7.70 2.81
N ALA A 122 -3.45 6.44 2.60
CA ALA A 122 -3.66 5.38 3.59
C ALA A 122 -2.82 5.59 4.86
N ALA A 123 -1.57 6.04 4.73
CA ALA A 123 -0.70 6.36 5.86
C ALA A 123 -1.24 7.55 6.67
N ALA A 124 -1.66 8.63 6.01
CA ALA A 124 -2.26 9.80 6.67
C ALA A 124 -3.58 9.44 7.39
N ALA A 125 -4.40 8.56 6.80
CA ALA A 125 -5.61 8.06 7.44
C ALA A 125 -5.28 7.23 8.70
N LEU A 126 -4.27 6.36 8.64
CA LEU A 126 -3.83 5.53 9.76
C LEU A 126 -3.26 6.38 10.92
N GLU A 127 -2.46 7.40 10.61
CA GLU A 127 -1.96 8.36 11.59
C GLU A 127 -3.12 9.11 12.27
N GLY A 128 -4.11 9.56 11.48
CA GLY A 128 -5.30 10.20 12.00
C GLY A 128 -6.14 9.30 12.91
N TRP A 129 -6.28 8.01 12.58
CA TRP A 129 -6.99 7.04 13.42
C TRP A 129 -6.24 6.72 14.70
N THR A 130 -4.91 6.59 14.61
CA THR A 130 -4.04 6.35 15.78
C THR A 130 -4.11 7.52 16.75
N ALA A 131 -3.99 8.76 16.26
CA ALA A 131 -4.07 9.95 17.11
C ALA A 131 -5.44 10.07 17.82
N GLU A 132 -6.53 9.78 17.11
CA GLU A 132 -7.88 9.81 17.70
C GLU A 132 -8.07 8.68 18.73
N TRP A 133 -7.54 7.48 18.46
CA TRP A 133 -7.55 6.38 19.43
C TRP A 133 -6.81 6.78 20.72
N VAL A 134 -5.59 7.29 20.60
CA VAL A 134 -4.76 7.69 21.76
C VAL A 134 -5.46 8.78 22.55
N ARG A 135 -6.11 9.75 21.88
CA ARG A 135 -6.90 10.81 22.54
C ARG A 135 -8.06 10.24 23.35
N ARG A 136 -8.85 9.32 22.78
CA ARG A 136 -9.96 8.65 23.49
C ARG A 136 -9.45 7.80 24.64
N ARG A 137 -8.42 7.01 24.41
CA ARG A 137 -7.79 6.15 25.43
C ARG A 137 -7.27 6.99 26.60
N ARG A 138 -6.61 8.11 26.32
CA ARG A 138 -6.16 9.07 27.34
C ARG A 138 -7.31 9.57 28.20
N ALA A 139 -8.43 9.96 27.61
CA ALA A 139 -9.60 10.43 28.35
C ALA A 139 -10.17 9.33 29.28
N LEU A 140 -10.25 8.09 28.79
CA LEU A 140 -10.70 6.95 29.59
C LEU A 140 -9.77 6.69 30.79
N VAL A 141 -8.45 6.66 30.57
CA VAL A 141 -7.50 6.41 31.65
C VAL A 141 -7.52 7.52 32.70
N VAL A 142 -7.68 8.78 32.28
CA VAL A 142 -7.84 9.89 33.23
C VAL A 142 -9.11 9.72 34.05
N ALA A 143 -10.24 9.38 33.42
CA ALA A 143 -11.49 9.12 34.13
C ALA A 143 -11.38 7.95 35.11
N GLU A 144 -10.70 6.87 34.73
CA GLU A 144 -10.41 5.74 35.62
C GLU A 144 -9.56 6.16 36.82
N PHE A 145 -8.57 7.04 36.62
CA PHE A 145 -7.75 7.57 37.71
C PHE A 145 -8.53 8.51 38.62
N GLU A 146 -9.40 9.36 38.07
CA GLU A 146 -10.26 10.26 38.84
C GLU A 146 -11.33 9.51 39.65
N ALA A 147 -11.74 8.32 39.18
CA ALA A 147 -12.66 7.44 39.90
C ALA A 147 -12.03 6.76 41.12
N LEU A 148 -10.69 6.77 41.26
CA LEU A 148 -10.02 6.29 42.48
C LEU A 148 -10.32 7.21 43.66
N SER A 149 -10.26 6.68 44.89
CA SER A 149 -10.36 7.51 46.09
C SER A 149 -9.23 8.54 46.13
N ILE A 150 -9.47 9.66 46.80
CA ILE A 150 -8.50 10.76 46.92
C ILE A 150 -7.19 10.27 47.56
N ASP A 151 -7.27 9.39 48.56
CA ASP A 151 -6.10 8.78 49.21
C ASP A 151 -5.29 7.90 48.25
N ALA A 152 -5.97 7.10 47.43
CA ALA A 152 -5.29 6.28 46.42
C ALA A 152 -4.65 7.16 45.35
N GLN A 153 -5.32 8.23 44.90
CA GLN A 153 -4.73 9.19 43.97
C GLN A 153 -3.46 9.84 44.55
N ALA A 154 -3.49 10.22 45.84
CA ALA A 154 -2.33 10.79 46.52
C ALA A 154 -1.16 9.80 46.59
N GLU A 155 -1.42 8.53 46.94
CA GLU A 155 -0.40 7.49 46.96
C GLU A 155 0.25 7.28 45.58
N TRP A 156 -0.58 7.22 44.53
CA TRP A 156 -0.08 7.11 43.15
C TRP A 156 0.77 8.30 42.72
N VAL A 157 0.41 9.52 43.14
CA VAL A 157 1.16 10.74 42.85
C VAL A 157 2.52 10.72 43.57
N GLU A 158 2.58 10.29 44.82
CA GLU A 158 3.85 10.16 45.55
C GLU A 158 4.75 9.08 44.94
N ARG A 159 4.17 7.93 44.56
CA ARG A 159 4.90 6.88 43.83
C ARG A 159 5.44 7.38 42.49
N LEU A 160 4.65 8.17 41.75
CA LEU A 160 5.08 8.81 40.52
C LEU A 160 6.25 9.79 40.78
N ARG A 161 6.18 10.59 41.85
CA ARG A 161 7.26 11.52 42.23
C ARG A 161 8.58 10.77 42.43
N THR A 162 8.57 9.69 43.22
CA THR A 162 9.75 8.86 43.45
C THR A 162 10.28 8.27 42.16
N HIS A 163 9.40 7.69 41.33
CA HIS A 163 9.79 7.11 40.04
C HIS A 163 10.40 8.15 39.07
N LEU A 164 9.88 9.39 39.05
CA LEU A 164 10.45 10.46 38.23
C LEU A 164 11.84 10.90 38.69
N ILE A 165 12.14 10.79 39.99
CA ILE A 165 13.47 11.08 40.55
C ILE A 165 14.44 9.95 40.18
N GLU A 166 14.06 8.70 40.41
CA GLU A 166 14.89 7.51 40.13
C GLU A 166 15.29 7.41 38.65
N ARG A 167 14.35 7.69 37.74
CA ARG A 167 14.59 7.71 36.29
C ARG A 167 15.38 8.95 35.82
N GLY A 168 15.57 9.96 36.67
CA GLY A 168 16.21 11.21 36.27
C GLY A 168 15.38 12.03 35.28
N ALA A 169 14.05 12.07 35.44
CA ALA A 169 13.16 12.84 34.56
C ALA A 169 13.54 14.34 34.54
N HIS A 170 13.15 15.08 33.50
CA HIS A 170 13.54 16.48 33.37
C HIS A 170 13.00 17.35 34.54
N PRO A 171 13.78 18.31 35.09
CA PRO A 171 13.36 19.13 36.24
C PRO A 171 12.03 19.87 36.05
N SER A 172 11.65 20.20 34.81
CA SER A 172 10.37 20.85 34.52
C SER A 172 9.16 20.00 34.87
N ILE A 173 9.22 18.68 34.67
CA ILE A 173 8.11 17.76 34.97
C ILE A 173 7.91 17.67 36.48
N ARG A 174 9.01 17.51 37.24
CA ARG A 174 8.97 17.49 38.71
C ARG A 174 8.41 18.79 39.28
N LYS A 175 8.94 19.94 38.84
CA LYS A 175 8.44 21.25 39.29
C LYS A 175 6.95 21.46 38.95
N ARG A 176 6.50 20.99 37.78
CA ARG A 176 5.07 21.09 37.39
C ARG A 176 4.18 20.19 38.23
N LEU A 177 4.64 19.00 38.60
CA LEU A 177 3.92 18.11 39.52
C LEU A 177 3.71 18.80 40.87
N ASP A 178 4.75 19.45 41.41
CA ASP A 178 4.64 20.12 42.72
C ASP A 178 3.77 21.39 42.68
N SER A 179 3.80 22.15 41.58
CA SER A 179 3.05 23.42 41.50
C SER A 179 1.61 23.27 41.02
N HIS A 180 1.34 22.38 40.06
CA HIS A 180 0.03 22.26 39.37
C HIS A 180 -0.62 20.89 39.54
N GLY A 181 0.06 19.96 40.23
CA GLY A 181 -0.42 18.61 40.44
C GLY A 181 -0.40 17.75 39.17
N TRP A 182 -1.03 16.58 39.27
CA TRP A 182 -1.02 15.58 38.22
C TRP A 182 -1.87 15.94 36.99
N LYS A 183 -2.82 16.89 37.12
CA LYS A 183 -3.72 17.32 36.04
C LYS A 183 -3.03 18.15 34.96
N HIS A 184 -1.83 18.67 35.21
CA HIS A 184 -1.06 19.42 34.22
C HIS A 184 -0.68 18.53 33.02
N GLN A 185 -0.80 19.02 31.78
CA GLN A 185 -0.64 18.20 30.56
C GLN A 185 0.66 17.38 30.50
N LEU A 186 1.79 17.98 30.87
CA LEU A 186 3.10 17.31 30.90
C LEU A 186 3.18 16.20 31.96
N VAL A 187 2.48 16.36 33.08
CA VAL A 187 2.53 15.41 34.21
C VAL A 187 1.53 14.28 33.98
N ALA A 188 0.34 14.62 33.47
CA ALA A 188 -0.70 13.66 33.13
C ALA A 188 -0.21 12.58 32.15
N GLY A 189 0.64 12.94 31.18
CA GLY A 189 1.25 11.96 30.27
C GLY A 189 2.15 10.95 30.99
N GLU A 190 2.98 11.41 31.92
CA GLU A 190 3.84 10.53 32.72
C GLU A 190 3.02 9.69 33.72
N LEU A 191 1.97 10.27 34.33
CA LEU A 191 1.06 9.54 35.20
C LEU A 191 0.37 8.40 34.44
N ILE A 192 -0.18 8.67 33.26
CA ILE A 192 -0.85 7.64 32.44
C ILE A 192 0.11 6.50 32.11
N ARG A 193 1.34 6.84 31.68
CA ARG A 193 2.37 5.83 31.39
C ARG A 193 2.75 5.03 32.64
N PHE A 194 2.83 5.66 33.80
CA PHE A 194 3.12 4.97 35.06
C PHE A 194 1.96 4.07 35.52
N PHE A 195 0.72 4.52 35.32
CA PHE A 195 -0.49 3.82 35.75
C PHE A 195 -0.88 2.64 34.85
N LYS A 196 -0.69 2.78 33.53
CA LYS A 196 -1.07 1.74 32.53
C LYS A 196 0.11 0.99 31.92
N GLY A 197 1.33 1.47 32.11
CA GLY A 197 2.55 0.89 31.54
C GLY A 197 3.03 1.58 30.26
N ALA A 198 4.17 1.12 29.74
CA ALA A 198 4.86 1.75 28.62
C ALA A 198 4.10 1.67 27.28
N ASP A 199 3.22 0.69 27.11
CA ASP A 199 2.50 0.40 25.86
C ASP A 199 1.05 0.93 25.85
N TRP A 200 0.71 1.85 26.74
CA TRP A 200 -0.66 2.37 26.88
C TRP A 200 -1.18 3.10 25.63
N ASP A 201 -0.27 3.61 24.80
CA ASP A 201 -0.52 4.37 23.58
C ASP A 201 -0.41 3.52 22.30
N LYS A 202 -0.31 2.19 22.42
CA LYS A 202 -0.24 1.26 21.29
C LYS A 202 -1.61 0.63 21.00
N PRO A 203 -2.36 1.11 20.00
CA PRO A 203 -3.61 0.49 19.60
C PRO A 203 -3.39 -0.86 18.91
N SER A 204 -4.29 -1.81 19.16
CA SER A 204 -4.37 -3.04 18.38
C SER A 204 -5.00 -2.79 17.01
N PRO A 205 -4.74 -3.67 16.00
CA PRO A 205 -5.38 -3.55 14.69
C PRO A 205 -6.91 -3.54 14.74
N GLN A 206 -7.51 -4.28 15.67
CA GLN A 206 -8.97 -4.34 15.85
C GLN A 206 -9.55 -3.01 16.34
N GLU A 207 -8.85 -2.31 17.22
CA GLU A 207 -9.29 -1.02 17.75
C GLU A 207 -9.19 0.11 16.71
N LEU A 208 -8.17 0.07 15.86
CA LEU A 208 -8.06 0.99 14.72
C LEU A 208 -9.18 0.74 13.70
N LEU A 209 -9.50 -0.54 13.42
CA LEU A 209 -10.62 -0.91 12.55
C LEU A 209 -11.95 -0.43 13.13
N ALA A 210 -12.16 -0.51 14.45
CA ALA A 210 -13.36 0.01 15.10
C ALA A 210 -13.52 1.53 14.90
N ILE A 211 -12.43 2.30 14.98
CA ILE A 211 -12.46 3.75 14.71
C ILE A 211 -12.73 4.03 13.22
N ALA A 212 -12.12 3.25 12.33
CA ALA A 212 -12.36 3.38 10.88
C ALA A 212 -13.82 3.09 10.52
N ALA A 213 -14.41 2.02 11.08
CA ALA A 213 -15.80 1.63 10.86
C ALA A 213 -16.80 2.70 11.34
N GLN A 214 -16.52 3.37 12.46
CA GLN A 214 -17.35 4.48 12.97
C GLN A 214 -17.31 5.72 12.07
N ARG A 215 -16.27 5.87 11.24
CA ARG A 215 -16.05 7.07 10.41
C ARG A 215 -16.42 6.85 8.94
N GLY A 216 -16.29 5.63 8.41
CA GLY A 216 -16.69 5.27 7.05
C GLY A 216 -18.18 5.03 6.85
N GLY A 217 -18.97 5.06 7.93
CA GLY A 217 -20.43 4.95 7.88
C GLY A 217 -21.18 6.29 7.82
N ARG A 218 -20.51 7.39 7.45
CA ARG A 218 -21.13 8.72 7.23
C ARG A 218 -20.92 9.19 5.81
#